data_AF-A0A7S1D667-F1
#
_entry.id   AF-A0A7S1D667-F1
#
_cell.length_a   1.000
_cell.length_b   1.000
_cell.length_c   1.000
_cell.angle_alpha   90.00
_cell.angle_beta   90.00
_cell.angle_gamma   90.00
#
_symmetry.space_group_name_H-M   'P 1'
#
loop_
_entity.id
_entity.type
_entity.pdbx_description
1 polymer ?
#
loop_
_entity_poly.entity_id
_entity_poly.type
_entity_poly.pdbx_seq_one_letter_code
_entity_poly.pdbx_strand_id
1 'polypeptide(L)'
;NIDANIDANIDANIDTNIDTNTHSAGEQNDQDEQGDPGLISDPDAPEPEIDMSTSGAAETMDVEMDDEPLTPRAGARARFQGHSVAALRRSARRLQVDLSDCIERSEMVEKLAAATEISKEKLQTWSVSGLRALASSVDVDLSHCAERKDMVAKLVGDAALRPYVGAYLGALMPLGEMSLSELRGTARQWQVNVYDCLEKDEIIIRLAAAVAPHITTT
;
A
#
# COMPACT_ATOMS: atom_id res chain seq x y z
N ASN A 1 -39.55 37.39 -3.28
CA ASN A 1 -40.75 36.58 -3.59
C ASN A 1 -40.43 35.54 -4.66
N ILE A 2 -39.36 34.76 -4.44
CA ILE A 2 -38.98 33.53 -5.17
C ILE A 2 -38.35 32.57 -4.13
N ASP A 3 -38.87 32.56 -2.90
CA ASP A 3 -38.32 31.79 -1.76
C ASP A 3 -39.26 30.65 -1.35
N ALA A 4 -39.94 30.02 -2.31
CA ALA A 4 -41.00 29.04 -1.99
C ALA A 4 -41.03 27.80 -2.90
N ASN A 5 -39.92 27.42 -3.55
CA ASN A 5 -39.97 26.32 -4.53
C ASN A 5 -38.80 25.32 -4.49
N ILE A 6 -38.11 25.18 -3.35
CA ILE A 6 -36.98 24.23 -3.20
C ILE A 6 -37.25 23.13 -2.15
N ASP A 7 -38.42 23.10 -1.51
CA ASP A 7 -38.70 22.15 -0.41
C ASP A 7 -39.49 20.89 -0.81
N ALA A 8 -39.51 20.49 -2.09
CA ALA A 8 -40.38 19.40 -2.55
C ALA A 8 -39.69 18.20 -3.23
N ASN A 9 -38.35 18.06 -3.18
CA ASN A 9 -37.67 17.05 -4.01
C ASN A 9 -36.61 16.18 -3.32
N ILE A 10 -36.68 16.02 -1.99
CA ILE A 10 -35.69 15.23 -1.20
C ILE A 10 -36.25 13.89 -0.65
N ASP A 11 -37.56 13.62 -0.74
CA ASP A 11 -38.18 12.47 -0.03
C ASP A 11 -38.52 11.24 -0.90
N ALA A 12 -37.67 10.82 -1.85
CA ALA A 12 -38.03 9.68 -2.72
C ALA A 12 -36.96 8.63 -3.03
N ASN A 13 -35.82 8.56 -2.32
CA ASN A 13 -34.79 7.57 -2.68
C ASN A 13 -34.09 6.84 -1.51
N ILE A 14 -34.75 6.77 -0.36
CA ILE A 14 -34.33 5.94 0.77
C ILE A 14 -35.43 4.91 1.01
N ASP A 15 -35.46 3.82 0.22
CA ASP A 15 -36.11 2.54 0.58
C ASP A 15 -35.99 1.53 -0.56
N THR A 16 -34.89 0.75 -0.61
CA THR A 16 -34.89 -0.56 -1.31
C THR A 16 -33.72 -1.49 -0.96
N ASN A 17 -33.22 -1.50 0.28
CA ASN A 17 -32.12 -2.42 0.62
C ASN A 17 -32.20 -3.07 2.00
N ILE A 18 -33.40 -3.50 2.40
CA ILE A 18 -33.58 -4.40 3.55
C ILE A 18 -34.63 -5.42 3.14
N ASP A 19 -34.19 -6.57 2.66
CA ASP A 19 -34.76 -7.90 2.92
C ASP A 19 -34.28 -8.90 1.86
N THR A 20 -33.38 -9.80 2.27
CA THR A 20 -33.37 -11.25 1.98
C THR A 20 -31.99 -11.80 2.29
N ASN A 21 -31.68 -11.97 3.58
CA ASN A 21 -30.68 -12.95 3.96
C ASN A 21 -31.02 -13.59 5.31
N THR A 22 -32.05 -14.42 5.30
CA THR A 22 -32.30 -15.41 6.37
C THR A 22 -33.16 -16.54 5.80
N HIS A 23 -32.55 -17.68 5.48
CA HIS A 23 -32.73 -18.95 6.20
C HIS A 23 -32.46 -20.20 5.34
N SER A 24 -31.94 -21.22 6.04
CA SER A 24 -32.08 -22.66 5.81
C SER A 24 -31.22 -23.27 4.71
N ALA A 25 -30.22 -24.09 5.03
CA ALA A 25 -30.24 -25.44 5.63
C ALA A 25 -30.39 -26.55 4.57
N GLY A 26 -29.39 -27.43 4.55
CA GLY A 26 -29.59 -28.88 4.41
C GLY A 26 -29.53 -29.49 3.00
N GLU A 27 -29.13 -30.78 3.01
CA GLU A 27 -29.17 -31.81 1.94
C GLU A 27 -27.94 -31.85 1.01
N GLN A 28 -26.93 -32.71 1.23
CA GLN A 28 -26.83 -34.18 1.21
C GLN A 28 -27.11 -34.85 -0.15
N ASN A 29 -26.02 -35.21 -0.85
CA ASN A 29 -25.77 -36.44 -1.63
C ASN A 29 -24.38 -36.23 -2.29
N ASP A 30 -23.45 -37.18 -2.42
CA ASP A 30 -23.49 -38.52 -3.02
C ASP A 30 -22.35 -39.36 -2.37
N GLN A 31 -22.60 -40.56 -1.86
CA GLN A 31 -22.54 -41.88 -2.52
C GLN A 31 -21.12 -42.44 -2.80
N ASP A 32 -21.02 -43.75 -2.53
CA ASP A 32 -20.06 -44.75 -3.03
C ASP A 32 -18.69 -44.86 -2.36
N GLU A 33 -18.10 -46.03 -2.13
CA GLU A 33 -18.53 -47.43 -2.00
C GLU A 33 -17.26 -48.15 -1.48
N GLN A 34 -17.44 -49.00 -0.48
CA GLN A 34 -16.78 -50.32 -0.32
C GLN A 34 -15.25 -50.48 -0.40
N GLY A 35 -14.69 -51.13 0.63
CA GLY A 35 -13.35 -51.73 0.59
C GLY A 35 -12.86 -52.19 1.95
N ASP A 36 -13.04 -53.48 2.21
CA ASP A 36 -12.78 -54.27 3.43
C ASP A 36 -11.25 -54.48 3.72
N PRO A 37 -10.79 -55.31 4.70
CA PRO A 37 -9.91 -54.86 5.77
C PRO A 37 -8.56 -55.64 5.80
N GLY A 38 -7.68 -55.29 6.72
CA GLY A 38 -6.52 -56.13 7.09
C GLY A 38 -5.47 -55.30 7.82
N LEU A 39 -5.27 -55.50 9.13
CA LEU A 39 -4.23 -56.42 9.66
C LEU A 39 -2.89 -56.14 8.97
N ILE A 40 -1.89 -55.59 9.67
CA ILE A 40 -0.98 -56.37 10.52
C ILE A 40 -0.17 -55.37 11.37
N SER A 41 -0.08 -55.64 12.67
CA SER A 41 0.95 -55.13 13.57
C SER A 41 2.31 -55.71 13.18
N ASP A 42 3.38 -54.92 13.19
CA ASP A 42 4.56 -55.27 13.99
C ASP A 42 5.58 -54.11 14.04
N PRO A 43 6.12 -53.81 15.24
CA PRO A 43 7.31 -53.02 15.45
C PRO A 43 8.58 -53.90 15.34
N ASP A 44 9.74 -53.27 15.45
CA ASP A 44 11.08 -53.83 15.71
C ASP A 44 12.08 -53.98 14.54
N ALA A 45 13.13 -53.16 14.66
CA ALA A 45 14.55 -53.42 14.38
C ALA A 45 15.10 -53.37 12.93
N PRO A 46 16.43 -53.22 12.74
CA PRO A 46 17.39 -52.36 13.46
C PRO A 46 18.25 -51.50 12.50
N GLU A 47 19.00 -50.56 13.08
CA GLU A 47 20.10 -49.82 12.46
C GLU A 47 21.17 -50.73 11.84
N PRO A 48 21.89 -50.24 10.83
CA PRO A 48 23.31 -50.55 10.71
C PRO A 48 24.18 -49.28 10.74
N GLU A 49 25.13 -49.28 11.66
CA GLU A 49 26.31 -48.42 11.68
C GLU A 49 27.36 -48.84 10.62
N ILE A 50 28.36 -47.96 10.43
CA ILE A 50 29.76 -48.14 9.95
C ILE A 50 30.00 -48.47 8.45
N ASP A 51 30.99 -47.94 7.71
CA ASP A 51 32.09 -46.95 7.90
C ASP A 51 32.78 -46.68 6.53
N MET A 52 33.65 -45.65 6.49
CA MET A 52 34.86 -45.43 5.67
C MET A 52 34.81 -45.10 4.17
N SER A 53 35.20 -43.85 3.91
CA SER A 53 36.26 -43.42 2.98
C SER A 53 36.14 -43.71 1.47
N THR A 54 35.76 -42.68 0.71
CA THR A 54 36.29 -42.45 -0.64
C THR A 54 36.62 -40.98 -0.86
N SER A 55 37.82 -40.73 -1.35
CA SER A 55 38.36 -39.42 -1.66
C SER A 55 37.80 -38.85 -2.96
N GLY A 56 37.60 -37.53 -2.98
CA GLY A 56 38.02 -36.70 -4.11
C GLY A 56 37.08 -36.65 -5.30
N ALA A 57 36.18 -35.67 -5.29
CA ALA A 57 35.90 -34.84 -6.45
C ALA A 57 35.46 -33.47 -5.94
N ALA A 58 36.08 -32.43 -6.47
CA ALA A 58 35.75 -31.05 -6.18
C ALA A 58 34.33 -30.77 -6.69
N GLU A 59 33.37 -30.76 -5.77
CA GLU A 59 32.09 -30.10 -6.00
C GLU A 59 32.33 -28.59 -5.88
N THR A 60 32.17 -27.92 -7.01
CA THR A 60 31.87 -26.49 -7.05
C THR A 60 30.59 -26.31 -6.25
N MET A 61 30.74 -25.79 -5.03
CA MET A 61 29.63 -25.20 -4.30
C MET A 61 29.16 -24.00 -5.12
N ASP A 62 28.22 -24.24 -6.03
CA ASP A 62 27.28 -23.22 -6.46
C ASP A 62 26.49 -22.84 -5.21
N VAL A 63 27.06 -21.90 -4.45
CA VAL A 63 26.29 -21.09 -3.51
C VAL A 63 25.38 -20.28 -4.43
N GLU A 64 24.21 -20.83 -4.72
CA GLU A 64 23.04 -20.05 -5.08
C GLU A 64 22.85 -19.06 -3.94
N MET A 65 23.48 -17.91 -4.12
CA MET A 65 23.23 -16.72 -3.34
C MET A 65 21.81 -16.36 -3.74
N ASP A 66 20.84 -16.86 -2.95
CA ASP A 66 19.47 -16.38 -2.96
C ASP A 66 19.53 -14.86 -2.83
N ASP A 67 19.56 -14.19 -3.98
CA ASP A 67 19.21 -12.78 -4.13
C ASP A 67 17.69 -12.74 -3.95
N GLU A 68 17.24 -13.08 -2.74
CA GLU A 68 15.88 -12.91 -2.30
C GLU A 68 15.65 -11.40 -2.42
N PRO A 69 14.80 -10.94 -3.36
CA PRO A 69 14.61 -9.52 -3.54
C PRO A 69 13.93 -9.03 -2.28
N LEU A 70 14.71 -8.40 -1.40
CA LEU A 70 14.25 -7.75 -0.18
C LEU A 70 13.00 -6.97 -0.53
N THR A 71 11.86 -7.55 -0.18
CA THR A 71 10.58 -6.96 -0.56
C THR A 71 10.51 -5.56 0.07
N PRO A 72 10.09 -4.52 -0.67
CA PRO A 72 10.05 -3.14 -0.16
C PRO A 72 9.32 -3.03 1.19
N ARG A 73 8.34 -3.91 1.39
CA ARG A 73 7.52 -4.05 2.60
C ARG A 73 8.30 -4.47 3.84
N ALA A 74 9.31 -5.33 3.70
CA ALA A 74 10.19 -5.71 4.81
C ALA A 74 11.05 -4.53 5.29
N GLY A 75 11.54 -3.71 4.35
CA GLY A 75 12.35 -2.53 4.65
C GLY A 75 11.57 -1.42 5.37
N ALA A 76 10.35 -1.12 4.92
CA ALA A 76 9.49 -0.11 5.54
C ALA A 76 9.07 -0.52 6.97
N ARG A 77 8.74 -1.80 7.18
CA ARG A 77 8.34 -2.33 8.49
C ARG A 77 9.52 -2.37 9.48
N ALA A 78 10.68 -2.83 9.03
CA ALA A 78 11.90 -2.92 9.84
C ALA A 78 12.28 -1.59 10.49
N ARG A 79 12.07 -0.46 9.78
CA ARG A 79 12.32 0.89 10.28
C ARG A 79 11.53 1.23 11.56
N PHE A 80 10.31 0.73 11.69
CA PHE A 80 9.44 1.02 12.83
C PHE A 80 9.46 -0.10 13.88
N GLN A 81 10.00 -1.29 13.53
CA GLN A 81 10.03 -2.49 14.37
C GLN A 81 10.76 -2.33 15.71
N GLY A 82 11.63 -1.33 15.86
CA GLY A 82 12.32 -1.01 17.13
C GLY A 82 11.72 0.16 17.92
N HIS A 83 10.73 0.88 17.38
CA HIS A 83 10.22 2.10 18.00
C HIS A 83 9.22 1.80 19.13
N SER A 84 9.28 2.58 20.22
CA SER A 84 8.25 2.56 21.26
C SER A 84 6.93 3.15 20.75
N VAL A 85 5.80 2.84 21.39
CA VAL A 85 4.47 3.41 21.03
C VAL A 85 4.51 4.94 20.98
N ALA A 86 5.18 5.60 21.92
CA ALA A 86 5.34 7.05 21.92
C ALA A 86 6.13 7.56 20.69
N ALA A 87 7.18 6.83 20.28
CA ALA A 87 7.96 7.15 19.09
C ALA A 87 7.18 6.88 17.79
N LEU A 88 6.33 5.85 17.76
CA LEU A 88 5.42 5.57 16.65
C LEU A 88 4.37 6.67 16.52
N ARG A 89 3.69 7.08 17.61
CA ARG A 89 2.75 8.21 17.59
C ARG A 89 3.39 9.53 17.14
N ARG A 90 4.65 9.78 17.54
CA ARG A 90 5.41 10.94 17.06
C ARG A 90 5.70 10.85 15.56
N SER A 91 5.97 9.64 15.06
CA SER A 91 6.22 9.41 13.64
C SER A 91 4.93 9.54 12.83
N ALA A 92 3.81 9.00 13.30
CA ALA A 92 2.48 9.21 12.74
C ALA A 92 2.13 10.68 12.60
N ARG A 93 2.32 11.50 13.65
CA ARG A 93 2.07 12.94 13.55
C ARG A 93 2.91 13.62 12.48
N ARG A 94 4.18 13.22 12.32
CA ARG A 94 5.07 13.76 11.28
C ARG A 94 4.67 13.31 9.88
N LEU A 95 4.17 12.09 9.75
CA LEU A 95 3.74 11.49 8.48
C LEU A 95 2.25 11.74 8.20
N GLN A 96 1.55 12.46 9.08
CA GLN A 96 0.10 12.67 9.06
C GLN A 96 -0.72 11.37 8.92
N VAL A 97 -0.22 10.28 9.51
CA VAL A 97 -0.93 9.00 9.55
C VAL A 97 -1.79 8.96 10.81
N ASP A 98 -3.10 8.80 10.64
CA ASP A 98 -4.00 8.57 11.78
C ASP A 98 -3.79 7.16 12.35
N LEU A 99 -3.60 7.07 13.67
CA LEU A 99 -3.45 5.82 14.42
C LEU A 99 -4.55 5.67 15.48
N SER A 100 -5.64 6.46 15.38
CA SER A 100 -6.74 6.48 16.36
C SER A 100 -7.46 5.13 16.49
N ASP A 101 -7.47 4.35 15.41
CA ASP A 101 -8.00 2.99 15.28
C ASP A 101 -6.99 1.89 15.64
N CYS A 102 -5.71 2.21 15.83
CA CYS A 102 -4.69 1.22 16.17
C CYS A 102 -4.65 0.99 17.69
N ILE A 103 -4.91 -0.25 18.11
CA ILE A 103 -4.82 -0.69 19.51
C ILE A 103 -3.43 -1.25 19.77
N GLU A 104 -2.92 -2.06 18.83
CA GLU A 104 -1.65 -2.74 18.99
C GLU A 104 -0.48 -1.96 18.39
N ARG A 105 0.71 -2.17 18.98
CA ARG A 105 1.96 -1.63 18.43
C ARG A 105 2.24 -2.15 17.01
N SER A 106 1.94 -3.43 16.77
CA SER A 106 2.03 -4.10 15.47
C SER A 106 1.24 -3.35 14.40
N GLU A 107 -0.03 -3.04 14.69
CA GLU A 107 -0.92 -2.30 13.79
C GLU A 107 -0.36 -0.91 13.48
N MET A 108 0.14 -0.20 14.49
CA MET A 108 0.78 1.11 14.30
C MET A 108 2.00 1.01 13.38
N VAL A 109 2.84 -0.01 13.55
CA VAL A 109 4.01 -0.27 12.71
C VAL A 109 3.60 -0.55 11.27
N GLU A 110 2.57 -1.38 11.07
CA GLU A 110 2.08 -1.75 9.73
C GLU A 110 1.44 -0.57 9.02
N LYS A 111 0.62 0.21 9.72
CA LYS A 111 -0.03 1.41 9.17
C LYS A 111 1.00 2.48 8.78
N LEU A 112 2.04 2.66 9.60
CA LEU A 112 3.16 3.55 9.28
C LEU A 112 4.02 3.03 8.13
N ALA A 113 4.31 1.73 8.09
CA ALA A 113 5.07 1.12 7.01
C ALA A 113 4.34 1.27 5.68
N ALA A 114 3.05 0.93 5.64
CA ALA A 114 2.20 1.06 4.46
C ALA A 114 2.10 2.52 3.98
N ALA A 115 1.97 3.48 4.89
CA ALA A 115 1.94 4.90 4.53
C ALA A 115 3.26 5.40 3.91
N THR A 116 4.38 4.75 4.21
CA THR A 116 5.69 5.07 3.60
C THR A 116 6.02 4.23 2.38
N GLU A 117 5.22 3.21 2.09
CA GLU A 117 5.43 2.31 0.97
C GLU A 117 4.86 2.93 -0.30
N ILE A 118 5.76 3.41 -1.16
CA ILE A 118 5.38 3.88 -2.49
C ILE A 118 5.45 2.70 -3.44
N SER A 119 4.34 2.41 -4.12
CA SER A 119 4.35 1.49 -5.26
C SER A 119 5.04 2.14 -6.46
N LYS A 120 6.18 1.56 -6.85
CA LYS A 120 6.92 1.92 -8.06
C LYS A 120 6.05 1.80 -9.30
N GLU A 121 5.16 0.81 -9.32
CA GLU A 121 4.24 0.51 -10.41
C GLU A 121 3.22 1.63 -10.57
N LYS A 122 2.66 2.13 -9.47
CA LYS A 122 1.74 3.28 -9.49
C LYS A 122 2.42 4.53 -10.03
N LEU A 123 3.65 4.83 -9.61
CA LEU A 123 4.42 5.96 -10.13
C LEU A 123 4.72 5.87 -11.63
N GLN A 124 4.83 4.67 -12.21
CA GLN A 124 5.09 4.52 -13.64
C GLN A 124 3.92 4.99 -14.53
N THR A 125 2.70 4.99 -13.98
CA THR A 125 1.50 5.47 -14.68
C THR A 125 1.48 6.99 -14.86
N TRP A 126 2.29 7.71 -14.08
CA TRP A 126 2.36 9.17 -14.14
C TRP A 126 3.12 9.66 -15.36
N SER A 127 2.73 10.84 -15.84
CA SER A 127 3.43 11.56 -16.90
C SER A 127 4.80 12.04 -16.41
N VAL A 128 5.71 12.35 -17.35
CA VAL A 128 7.02 12.93 -17.00
C VAL A 128 6.87 14.32 -16.36
N SER A 129 5.92 15.12 -16.84
CA SER A 129 5.59 16.43 -16.26
C SER A 129 5.10 16.28 -14.82
N GLY A 130 4.19 15.34 -14.57
CA GLY A 130 3.68 15.01 -13.24
C GLY A 130 4.78 14.55 -12.29
N LEU A 131 5.67 13.64 -12.71
CA LEU A 131 6.81 13.20 -11.90
C LEU A 131 7.76 14.34 -11.55
N ARG A 132 8.06 15.24 -12.50
CA ARG A 132 8.93 16.40 -12.25
C ARG A 132 8.29 17.40 -11.29
N ALA A 133 6.99 17.61 -11.43
CA ALA A 133 6.29 18.58 -10.62
C ALA A 133 6.03 18.03 -9.19
N LEU A 134 5.83 16.71 -9.04
CA LEU A 134 5.93 16.00 -7.76
C LEU A 134 7.32 16.17 -7.14
N ALA A 135 8.38 15.88 -7.90
CA ALA A 135 9.75 16.01 -7.41
C ALA A 135 10.07 17.43 -6.95
N SER A 136 9.58 18.44 -7.68
CA SER A 136 9.71 19.84 -7.31
C SER A 136 8.95 20.19 -6.03
N SER A 137 7.81 19.55 -5.74
CA SER A 137 7.04 19.84 -4.51
C SER A 137 7.67 19.22 -3.25
N VAL A 138 8.49 18.17 -3.40
CA VAL A 138 9.20 17.50 -2.30
C VAL A 138 10.72 17.74 -2.29
N ASP A 139 11.20 18.67 -3.11
CA ASP A 139 12.62 18.99 -3.24
C ASP A 139 13.49 17.75 -3.53
N VAL A 140 13.12 17.02 -4.60
CA VAL A 140 13.88 15.91 -5.18
C VAL A 140 14.46 16.40 -6.51
N ASP A 141 15.78 16.35 -6.65
CA ASP A 141 16.43 16.70 -7.92
C ASP A 141 16.32 15.56 -8.95
N LEU A 142 15.70 15.87 -10.08
CA LEU A 142 15.57 14.99 -11.25
C LEU A 142 16.30 15.51 -12.49
N SER A 143 17.15 16.54 -12.35
CA SER A 143 17.86 17.18 -13.46
C SER A 143 18.71 16.21 -14.29
N HIS A 144 19.23 15.18 -13.64
CA HIS A 144 20.05 14.12 -14.25
C HIS A 144 19.25 12.91 -14.76
N CYS A 145 17.93 12.88 -14.57
CA CYS A 145 17.08 11.79 -15.01
C CYS A 145 16.55 12.07 -16.42
N ALA A 146 17.07 11.34 -17.42
CA ALA A 146 16.60 11.44 -18.80
C ALA A 146 15.33 10.61 -19.02
N GLU A 147 15.27 9.42 -18.44
CA GLU A 147 14.16 8.51 -18.61
C GLU A 147 13.17 8.56 -17.44
N ARG A 148 11.92 8.23 -17.73
CA ARG A 148 10.87 8.09 -16.71
C ARG A 148 11.25 7.07 -15.64
N LYS A 149 11.86 5.95 -16.03
CA LYS A 149 12.28 4.88 -15.11
C LYS A 149 13.27 5.40 -14.06
N ASP A 150 14.21 6.24 -14.48
CA ASP A 150 15.20 6.85 -13.59
C ASP A 150 14.54 7.83 -12.62
N MET A 151 13.58 8.64 -13.10
CA MET A 151 12.82 9.56 -12.25
C MET A 151 12.04 8.82 -11.17
N VAL A 152 11.36 7.73 -11.54
CA VAL A 152 10.62 6.89 -10.59
C VAL A 152 11.57 6.23 -9.60
N ALA A 153 12.69 5.66 -10.06
CA ALA A 153 13.67 5.04 -9.18
C ALA A 153 14.27 6.05 -8.18
N LYS A 154 14.56 7.28 -8.63
CA LYS A 154 15.07 8.37 -7.80
C LYS A 154 14.04 8.80 -6.75
N LEU A 155 12.77 8.97 -7.14
CA LEU A 155 11.69 9.32 -6.21
C LEU A 155 11.46 8.23 -5.16
N VAL A 156 11.46 6.95 -5.56
CA VAL A 156 11.32 5.81 -4.63
C VAL A 156 12.53 5.73 -3.69
N GLY A 157 13.74 5.90 -4.20
CA GLY A 157 14.96 5.93 -3.39
C GLY A 157 14.96 7.08 -2.38
N ASP A 158 14.59 8.29 -2.82
CA ASP A 158 14.49 9.45 -1.94
C ASP A 158 13.36 9.30 -0.92
N ALA A 159 12.24 8.68 -1.27
CA ALA A 159 11.17 8.35 -0.33
C ALA A 159 11.60 7.33 0.73
N ALA A 160 12.42 6.35 0.35
CA ALA A 160 13.03 5.43 1.29
C ALA A 160 13.96 6.16 2.26
N LEU A 161 14.72 7.16 1.80
CA LEU A 161 15.61 7.97 2.64
C LEU A 161 14.87 9.02 3.49
N ARG A 162 13.80 9.61 2.94
CA ARG A 162 13.05 10.73 3.51
C ARG A 162 11.59 10.32 3.73
N PRO A 163 11.21 9.85 4.94
CA PRO A 163 9.88 9.31 5.21
C PRO A 163 8.72 10.27 4.88
N TYR A 164 8.93 11.59 5.04
CA TYR A 164 7.91 12.58 4.70
C TYR A 164 7.64 12.64 3.19
N VAL A 165 8.66 12.39 2.36
CA VAL A 165 8.51 12.27 0.89
C VAL A 165 7.73 10.99 0.57
N GLY A 166 8.04 9.90 1.26
CA GLY A 166 7.28 8.65 1.23
C GLY A 166 5.78 8.85 1.47
N ALA A 167 5.44 9.42 2.63
CA ALA A 167 4.06 9.69 3.01
C ALA A 167 3.36 10.68 2.07
N TYR A 168 4.05 11.74 1.67
CA TYR A 168 3.51 12.71 0.72
C TYR A 168 3.18 12.04 -0.62
N LEU A 169 4.13 11.36 -1.24
CA LEU A 169 3.90 10.67 -2.52
C LEU A 169 2.83 9.58 -2.38
N GLY A 170 2.82 8.83 -1.29
CA GLY A 170 1.78 7.84 -0.97
C GLY A 170 0.38 8.46 -0.91
N ALA A 171 0.24 9.63 -0.27
CA ALA A 171 -1.02 10.36 -0.21
C ALA A 171 -1.51 10.84 -1.58
N LEU A 172 -0.61 11.01 -2.56
CA LEU A 172 -0.96 11.45 -3.92
C LEU A 172 -1.28 10.31 -4.88
N MET A 173 -0.88 9.07 -4.56
CA MET A 173 -1.14 7.93 -5.44
C MET A 173 -2.62 7.76 -5.80
N PRO A 174 -3.59 7.89 -4.86
CA PRO A 174 -5.02 7.81 -5.18
C PRO A 174 -5.48 8.90 -6.15
N LEU A 175 -4.92 10.11 -6.05
CA LEU A 175 -5.26 11.22 -6.95
C LEU A 175 -4.75 10.96 -8.37
N GLY A 176 -3.64 10.23 -8.52
CA GLY A 176 -3.12 9.78 -9.80
C GLY A 176 -4.05 8.83 -10.55
N GLU A 177 -4.89 8.07 -9.85
CA GLU A 177 -5.83 7.11 -10.45
C GLU A 177 -7.16 7.76 -10.86
N MET A 178 -7.52 8.88 -10.23
CA MET A 178 -8.76 9.59 -10.53
C MET A 178 -8.79 10.20 -11.94
N SER A 179 -9.97 10.21 -12.56
CA SER A 179 -10.25 10.97 -13.76
C SER A 179 -10.20 12.48 -13.48
N LEU A 180 -10.09 13.28 -14.54
CA LEU A 180 -10.05 14.73 -14.43
C LEU A 180 -11.35 15.31 -13.84
N SER A 181 -12.51 14.71 -14.16
CA SER A 181 -13.80 15.05 -13.56
C SER A 181 -13.85 14.76 -12.06
N GLU A 182 -13.33 13.61 -11.63
CA GLU A 182 -13.26 13.23 -10.22
C GLU A 182 -12.33 14.17 -9.44
N LEU A 183 -11.15 14.49 -9.99
CA LEU A 183 -10.22 15.44 -9.39
C LEU A 183 -10.83 16.83 -9.20
N ARG A 184 -11.60 17.32 -10.18
CA ARG A 184 -12.35 18.58 -10.03
C ARG A 184 -13.47 18.47 -8.98
N GLY A 185 -14.07 17.29 -8.83
CA GLY A 185 -15.00 16.98 -7.75
C GLY A 185 -14.34 17.08 -6.38
N THR A 186 -13.20 16.40 -6.20
CA THR A 186 -12.37 16.45 -5.00
C THR A 186 -11.94 17.89 -4.69
N ALA A 187 -11.53 18.67 -5.70
CA ALA A 187 -11.18 20.08 -5.52
C ALA A 187 -12.34 20.92 -4.96
N ARG A 188 -13.56 20.73 -5.46
CA ARG A 188 -14.74 21.39 -4.91
C ARG A 188 -15.03 20.96 -3.47
N GLN A 189 -14.89 19.67 -3.18
CA GLN A 189 -15.09 19.13 -1.83
C GLN A 189 -14.08 19.71 -0.83
N TRP A 190 -12.82 19.83 -1.23
CA TRP A 190 -11.74 20.39 -0.41
C TRP A 190 -11.64 21.92 -0.48
N GLN A 191 -12.56 22.57 -1.21
CA GLN A 191 -12.56 24.02 -1.44
C GLN A 191 -11.25 24.58 -2.03
N VAL A 192 -10.58 23.79 -2.88
CA VAL A 192 -9.35 24.16 -3.57
C VAL A 192 -9.68 24.73 -4.94
N ASN A 193 -9.19 25.93 -5.23
CA ASN A 193 -9.36 26.53 -6.56
C ASN A 193 -8.42 25.89 -7.58
N VAL A 194 -8.98 25.31 -8.64
CA VAL A 194 -8.26 24.65 -9.74
C VAL A 194 -8.74 25.14 -11.12
N TYR A 195 -9.41 26.29 -11.19
CA TYR A 195 -9.94 26.84 -12.45
C TYR A 195 -8.85 27.17 -13.48
N ASP A 196 -7.67 27.54 -12.99
CA ASP A 196 -6.48 27.86 -13.79
C ASP A 196 -5.64 26.61 -14.12
N CYS A 197 -5.96 25.44 -13.55
CA CYS A 197 -5.30 24.19 -13.90
C CYS A 197 -5.87 23.61 -15.19
N LEU A 198 -5.03 23.46 -16.20
CA LEU A 198 -5.41 22.85 -17.48
C LEU A 198 -5.08 21.35 -17.50
N GLU A 199 -3.96 20.97 -16.88
CA GLU A 199 -3.49 19.60 -16.87
C GLU A 199 -3.94 18.84 -15.62
N LYS A 200 -4.14 17.53 -15.76
CA LYS A 200 -4.46 16.64 -14.64
C LYS A 200 -3.42 16.75 -13.52
N ASP A 201 -2.15 16.81 -13.90
CA ASP A 201 -1.03 16.84 -12.95
C ASP A 201 -1.02 18.12 -12.12
N GLU A 202 -1.34 19.27 -12.72
CA GLU A 202 -1.46 20.56 -12.00
C GLU A 202 -2.56 20.52 -10.94
N ILE A 203 -3.71 19.91 -11.28
CA ILE A 203 -4.82 19.73 -10.34
C ILE A 203 -4.36 18.85 -9.17
N ILE A 204 -3.70 17.72 -9.44
CA ILE A 204 -3.23 16.81 -8.40
C ILE A 204 -2.24 17.50 -7.46
N ILE A 205 -1.27 18.26 -7.99
CA ILE A 205 -0.28 18.98 -7.18
C ILE A 205 -0.92 20.07 -6.34
N ARG A 206 -1.94 20.75 -6.88
CA ARG A 206 -2.65 21.77 -6.12
C ARG A 206 -3.49 21.17 -4.99
N LEU A 207 -4.14 20.05 -5.25
CA LEU A 207 -4.82 19.25 -4.21
C LEU A 207 -3.84 18.74 -3.18
N ALA A 208 -2.66 18.28 -3.60
CA ALA A 208 -1.58 17.85 -2.72
C ALA A 208 -1.15 18.96 -1.76
N ALA A 209 -0.92 20.16 -2.28
CA ALA A 209 -0.52 21.33 -1.50
C ALA A 209 -1.60 21.74 -0.49
N ALA A 210 -2.88 21.56 -0.83
CA ALA A 210 -4.01 21.84 0.05
C ALA A 210 -4.20 20.81 1.18
N VAL A 211 -3.71 19.58 0.99
CA VAL A 211 -3.67 18.54 2.06
C VAL A 211 -2.41 18.65 2.91
N ALA A 212 -1.35 19.27 2.38
CA ALA A 212 -0.09 19.47 3.08
C ALA A 212 -0.02 20.57 4.18
N PRO A 213 -1.03 21.43 4.50
CA PRO A 213 -0.80 22.53 5.41
C PRO A 213 -0.84 22.05 6.87
N HIS A 214 0.23 21.38 7.31
CA HIS A 214 0.77 21.40 8.67
C HIS A 214 2.31 21.17 8.73
N ILE A 215 3.02 21.13 7.60
CA ILE A 215 4.49 20.88 7.60
C ILE A 215 5.32 22.19 7.74
N THR A 216 4.72 23.36 7.57
CA THR A 216 5.42 24.65 7.67
C THR A 216 4.66 25.66 8.52
N THR A 217 4.78 25.56 9.84
CA THR A 217 4.68 26.72 10.76
C THR A 217 5.35 26.37 12.08
N THR A 218 6.68 26.54 12.12
CA THR A 218 7.43 26.90 13.34
C THR A 218 8.74 27.55 12.91
#